data_AF-A0A369QS39-F1
#
_entry.id   AF-A0A369QS39-F1
#
_cell.length_a   1.000
_cell.length_b   1.000
_cell.length_c   1.000
_cell.angle_alpha   90.00
_cell.angle_beta   90.00
_cell.angle_gamma   90.00
#
_symmetry.space_group_name_H-M   'P 1'
#
loop_
_entity.id
_entity.type
_entity.pdbx_description
1 polymer ?
#
loop_
_entity_poly.entity_id
_entity_poly.type
_entity_poly.pdbx_seq_one_letter_code
_entity_poly.pdbx_strand_id
1 'polypeptide(L)'
;MKKVLLTSTALVMTSASFAAAEIAISGSAEMGVVGGSASITNAAGDEFDETIPMQFFNDVDVTFSMSGETDGGLAFGVSVDLDEAGNLGNELANQGVAIFISGDFGTLTMGDTDGAVDFVLTDMGNAGNPGSINDAETAHLGYLGSWLDGSGDNQVVRYDYSFDAFTFALSVEQMPSGPNGTVLEDDDDLTWAIGFGYDFDFAGGSAGVGIGYQYSDNGSISVGGDADDQTINVPVLVGEVAATAIGADVSLDNGLDAALTYTYFDVDDGDDVDHIGIGAGYSFDAFSVHANYGQWNSDDVTVSGFGLSAGYDLGGGASLLFGYGNSDVDVDGSEVDAQIDDYSLGLSFSF
;
A
#
# COMPACT_ATOMS: atom_id res chain seq x y z
N MET A 1 6.07 -11.46 -17.78
CA MET A 1 6.87 -11.18 -16.58
C MET A 1 5.94 -11.43 -15.41
N LYS A 2 6.34 -12.30 -14.46
CA LYS A 2 5.53 -12.55 -13.27
C LYS A 2 5.80 -11.37 -12.34
N LYS A 3 4.77 -10.54 -12.10
CA LYS A 3 4.85 -9.47 -11.11
C LYS A 3 4.89 -10.17 -9.75
N VAL A 4 5.98 -9.96 -9.01
CA VAL A 4 6.01 -10.25 -7.57
C VAL A 4 5.10 -9.17 -6.98
N LEU A 5 3.94 -9.59 -6.49
CA LEU A 5 3.01 -8.69 -5.79
C LEU A 5 3.56 -8.52 -4.39
N LEU A 6 4.21 -7.39 -4.13
CA LEU A 6 4.54 -6.93 -2.78
C LEU A 6 4.16 -5.46 -2.71
N THR A 7 3.06 -5.25 -1.98
CA THR A 7 2.50 -4.06 -1.32
C THR A 7 0.98 -4.21 -1.34
N SER A 8 0.40 -4.21 -0.14
CA SER A 8 -1.01 -4.02 0.22
C SER A 8 -2.04 -4.74 -0.65
N THR A 9 -2.57 -5.87 -0.17
CA THR A 9 -3.92 -6.47 -0.35
C THR A 9 -4.71 -6.31 -1.68
N ALA A 10 -4.09 -5.87 -2.77
CA ALA A 10 -4.69 -5.76 -4.09
C ALA A 10 -4.58 -7.13 -4.78
N LEU A 11 -5.24 -8.13 -4.19
CA LEU A 11 -5.56 -9.36 -4.89
C LEU A 11 -6.53 -9.01 -6.01
N VAL A 12 -5.98 -8.74 -7.19
CA VAL A 12 -6.74 -8.78 -8.45
C VAL A 12 -7.12 -10.24 -8.68
N MET A 13 -8.25 -10.66 -8.09
CA MET A 13 -8.99 -11.82 -8.57
C MET A 13 -9.51 -11.47 -9.97
N THR A 14 -8.66 -11.60 -10.99
CA THR A 14 -9.10 -11.51 -12.37
C THR A 14 -10.16 -12.59 -12.56
N SER A 15 -11.38 -12.16 -12.89
CA SER A 15 -12.54 -12.99 -13.19
C SER A 15 -12.30 -13.83 -14.44
N ALA A 16 -11.42 -14.81 -14.36
CA ALA A 16 -11.39 -15.92 -15.29
C ALA A 16 -12.68 -16.71 -15.07
N SER A 17 -13.48 -16.82 -16.13
CA SER A 17 -14.81 -17.43 -16.15
C SER A 17 -14.69 -18.93 -15.87
N PHE A 18 -14.72 -19.31 -14.60
CA PHE A 18 -14.71 -20.70 -14.18
C PHE A 18 -16.13 -21.13 -13.82
N ALA A 19 -16.70 -21.99 -14.66
CA ALA A 19 -18.01 -22.60 -14.46
C ALA A 19 -18.06 -23.62 -13.28
N ALA A 20 -17.08 -23.62 -12.38
CA ALA A 20 -16.99 -24.52 -11.23
C ALA A 20 -16.49 -23.75 -10.00
N ALA A 21 -17.04 -24.08 -8.82
CA ALA A 21 -16.51 -23.57 -7.58
C ALA A 21 -15.06 -24.02 -7.40
N GLU A 22 -14.16 -23.06 -7.23
CA GLU A 22 -12.73 -23.30 -7.05
C GLU A 22 -12.32 -22.93 -5.62
N ILE A 23 -11.40 -23.73 -5.06
CA ILE A 23 -10.71 -23.42 -3.82
C ILE A 23 -9.23 -23.47 -4.14
N ALA A 24 -8.55 -22.34 -3.94
CA ALA A 24 -7.13 -22.21 -4.12
C ALA A 24 -6.47 -21.82 -2.79
N ILE A 25 -5.21 -22.22 -2.66
CA ILE A 25 -4.31 -21.77 -1.60
C ILE A 25 -3.06 -21.28 -2.31
N SER A 26 -2.69 -20.03 -2.04
CA SER A 26 -1.44 -19.41 -2.49
C SER A 26 -0.68 -18.91 -1.27
N GLY A 27 0.58 -18.57 -1.45
CA GLY A 27 1.34 -17.97 -0.36
C GLY A 27 2.78 -17.62 -0.72
N SER A 28 3.42 -16.99 0.25
CA SER A 28 4.82 -16.61 0.24
C SER A 28 5.57 -17.35 1.37
N ALA A 29 6.88 -17.41 1.28
CA ALA A 29 7.73 -17.63 2.44
C ALA A 29 9.06 -16.92 2.24
N GLU A 30 9.55 -16.29 3.29
CA GLU A 30 10.73 -15.45 3.23
C GLU A 30 11.70 -15.79 4.35
N MET A 31 12.99 -15.66 4.07
CA MET A 31 14.03 -15.87 5.07
C MET A 31 15.30 -15.10 4.76
N GLY A 32 15.94 -14.55 5.78
CA GLY A 32 17.19 -13.84 5.59
C GLY A 32 17.67 -13.11 6.82
N VAL A 33 18.23 -11.94 6.59
CA VAL A 33 18.67 -11.02 7.63
C VAL A 33 18.11 -9.63 7.40
N VAL A 34 17.78 -8.95 8.49
CA VAL A 34 17.37 -7.56 8.53
C VAL A 34 18.23 -6.79 9.53
N GLY A 35 18.30 -5.48 9.40
CA GLY A 35 18.95 -4.58 10.36
C GLY A 35 18.79 -3.13 9.92
N GLY A 36 19.46 -2.21 10.62
CA GLY A 36 19.26 -0.79 10.37
C GLY A 36 19.92 0.12 11.39
N SER A 37 19.50 1.37 11.40
CA SER A 37 19.85 2.37 12.41
C SER A 37 18.77 3.43 12.52
N ALA A 38 18.66 4.05 13.70
CA ALA A 38 17.83 5.21 13.91
C ALA A 38 18.63 6.26 14.70
N SER A 39 18.73 7.46 14.15
CA SER A 39 19.21 8.64 14.85
C SER A 39 18.05 9.61 15.00
N ILE A 40 17.71 9.95 16.23
CA ILE A 40 16.49 10.67 16.59
C ILE A 40 16.84 11.79 17.57
N THR A 41 16.38 13.00 17.29
CA THR A 41 16.31 14.09 18.25
C THR A 41 14.84 14.41 18.53
N ASN A 42 14.44 14.39 19.80
CA ASN A 42 13.05 14.66 20.17
C ASN A 42 12.77 16.17 20.36
N ALA A 43 11.52 16.54 20.61
CA ALA A 43 11.12 17.94 20.82
C ALA A 43 11.73 18.60 22.08
N ALA A 44 12.31 17.82 23.00
CA ALA A 44 13.03 18.30 24.16
C ALA A 44 14.55 18.48 23.90
N GLY A 45 15.03 18.12 22.71
CA GLY A 45 16.44 18.17 22.33
C GLY A 45 17.27 16.96 22.77
N ASP A 46 16.61 15.87 23.22
CA ASP A 46 17.33 14.65 23.58
C ASP A 46 17.69 13.85 22.33
N GLU A 47 18.97 13.51 22.19
CA GLU A 47 19.51 12.69 21.09
C GLU A 47 19.51 11.20 21.45
N PHE A 48 19.04 10.37 20.53
CA PHE A 48 19.03 8.92 20.56
C PHE A 48 19.68 8.39 19.28
N ASP A 49 20.71 7.57 19.41
CA ASP A 49 21.40 6.94 18.28
C ASP A 49 21.47 5.44 18.55
N GLU A 50 20.67 4.68 17.80
CA GLU A 50 20.56 3.23 17.91
C GLU A 50 20.99 2.57 16.61
N THR A 51 21.92 1.61 16.72
CA THR A 51 22.17 0.65 15.66
C THR A 51 21.29 -0.57 15.89
N ILE A 52 20.40 -0.87 14.95
CA ILE A 52 19.59 -2.08 14.97
C ILE A 52 20.48 -3.23 14.48
N PRO A 53 20.87 -4.16 15.37
CA PRO A 53 21.82 -5.21 15.00
C PRO A 53 21.20 -6.14 13.94
N MET A 54 22.06 -6.65 13.06
CA MET A 54 21.65 -7.69 12.12
C MET A 54 21.02 -8.87 12.85
N GLN A 55 19.81 -9.23 12.46
CA GLN A 55 19.06 -10.33 13.03
C GLN A 55 18.44 -11.22 11.95
N PHE A 56 18.11 -12.45 12.31
CA PHE A 56 17.43 -13.36 11.39
C PHE A 56 15.98 -12.93 11.20
N PHE A 57 15.54 -12.99 9.95
CA PHE A 57 14.18 -12.70 9.54
C PHE A 57 13.56 -13.96 8.91
N ASN A 58 12.29 -14.18 9.18
CA ASN A 58 11.46 -15.14 8.47
C ASN A 58 10.01 -14.65 8.46
N ASP A 59 9.33 -14.91 7.36
CA ASP A 59 7.93 -14.54 7.20
C ASP A 59 7.18 -15.54 6.29
N VAL A 60 5.87 -15.68 6.49
CA VAL A 60 5.03 -16.65 5.76
C VAL A 60 3.60 -16.12 5.67
N ASP A 61 3.16 -15.85 4.44
CA ASP A 61 1.78 -15.48 4.13
C ASP A 61 1.03 -16.62 3.43
N VAL A 62 -0.25 -16.77 3.77
CA VAL A 62 -1.09 -17.82 3.19
C VAL A 62 -2.48 -17.29 2.93
N THR A 63 -2.82 -17.17 1.64
CA THR A 63 -4.15 -16.73 1.21
C THR A 63 -5.00 -17.93 0.79
N PHE A 64 -6.22 -17.99 1.31
CA PHE A 64 -7.26 -18.91 0.84
C PHE A 64 -8.21 -18.15 -0.08
N SER A 65 -8.43 -18.66 -1.30
CA SER A 65 -9.39 -18.07 -2.23
C SER A 65 -10.47 -19.07 -2.59
N MET A 66 -11.71 -18.59 -2.60
CA MET A 66 -12.88 -19.36 -3.03
C MET A 66 -13.69 -18.55 -4.03
N SER A 67 -14.14 -19.18 -5.10
CA SER A 67 -14.97 -18.53 -6.12
C SER A 67 -16.11 -19.42 -6.60
N GLY A 68 -17.12 -18.81 -7.22
CA GLY A 68 -18.23 -19.50 -7.85
C GLY A 68 -19.00 -18.60 -8.82
N GLU A 69 -19.91 -19.21 -9.58
CA GLU A 69 -20.77 -18.52 -10.54
C GLU A 69 -22.23 -18.93 -10.30
N THR A 70 -23.12 -17.94 -10.31
CA THR A 70 -24.58 -18.19 -10.24
C THR A 70 -25.09 -18.72 -11.58
N ASP A 71 -26.25 -19.39 -11.61
CA ASP A 71 -26.91 -19.80 -12.86
C ASP A 71 -27.22 -18.63 -13.82
N GLY A 72 -27.22 -17.40 -13.31
CA GLY A 72 -27.44 -16.17 -14.06
C GLY A 72 -26.17 -15.50 -14.60
N GLY A 73 -24.99 -16.08 -14.38
CA GLY A 73 -23.71 -15.55 -14.88
C GLY A 73 -23.02 -14.52 -13.97
N LEU A 74 -23.51 -14.32 -12.74
CA LEU A 74 -22.80 -13.50 -11.74
C LEU A 74 -21.69 -14.32 -11.09
N ALA A 75 -20.47 -13.81 -11.11
CA ALA A 75 -19.34 -14.37 -10.38
C ALA A 75 -19.34 -13.84 -8.93
N PHE A 76 -18.92 -14.65 -7.98
CA PHE A 76 -18.72 -14.24 -6.59
C PHE A 76 -17.54 -14.99 -5.99
N GLY A 77 -16.96 -14.44 -4.94
CA GLY A 77 -15.86 -15.10 -4.27
C GLY A 77 -15.44 -14.40 -2.99
N VAL A 78 -14.45 -14.99 -2.35
CA VAL A 78 -13.86 -14.51 -1.11
C VAL A 78 -12.37 -14.85 -1.07
N SER A 79 -11.56 -13.92 -0.58
CA SER A 79 -10.19 -14.17 -0.11
C SER A 79 -10.14 -14.06 1.40
N VAL A 80 -9.29 -14.87 2.02
CA VAL A 80 -8.96 -14.79 3.44
C VAL A 80 -7.45 -14.84 3.55
N ASP A 81 -6.84 -13.80 4.11
CA ASP A 81 -5.41 -13.82 4.46
C ASP A 81 -5.21 -14.32 5.88
N LEU A 82 -4.26 -15.22 6.09
CA LEU A 82 -4.19 -16.02 7.31
C LEU A 82 -3.61 -15.25 8.50
N ASP A 83 -2.62 -14.41 8.25
CA ASP A 83 -1.98 -13.56 9.24
C ASP A 83 -2.89 -12.40 9.65
N GLU A 84 -3.73 -11.91 8.74
CA GLU A 84 -4.75 -10.90 9.00
C GLU A 84 -6.07 -11.47 9.56
N ALA A 85 -6.30 -12.78 9.44
CA ALA A 85 -7.48 -13.49 9.91
C ALA A 85 -7.62 -13.60 11.45
N GLY A 86 -6.89 -12.80 12.23
CA GLY A 86 -6.93 -12.77 13.70
C GLY A 86 -8.32 -12.43 14.28
N ASN A 87 -9.15 -11.73 13.50
CA ASN A 87 -10.50 -11.30 13.88
C ASN A 87 -11.63 -12.17 13.31
N LEU A 88 -11.33 -13.32 12.69
CA LEU A 88 -12.38 -14.19 12.13
C LEU A 88 -13.47 -14.53 13.16
N GLY A 89 -14.72 -14.29 12.78
CA GLY A 89 -15.89 -14.44 13.66
C GLY A 89 -16.31 -13.16 14.37
N ASN A 90 -15.68 -12.02 14.04
CA ASN A 90 -16.19 -10.70 14.30
C ASN A 90 -16.74 -10.08 13.00
N GLU A 91 -18.01 -10.32 12.69
CA GLU A 91 -18.60 -9.95 11.39
C GLU A 91 -18.75 -8.45 11.16
N LEU A 92 -18.45 -7.61 12.15
CA LEU A 92 -18.58 -6.15 12.09
C LEU A 92 -17.23 -5.41 12.01
N ALA A 93 -16.10 -6.11 11.92
CA ALA A 93 -14.78 -5.49 11.75
C ALA A 93 -14.06 -6.06 10.53
N ASN A 94 -12.92 -5.47 10.15
CA ASN A 94 -12.00 -6.11 9.22
C ASN A 94 -11.46 -7.44 9.82
N GLN A 95 -11.50 -8.47 9.00
CA GLN A 95 -11.14 -9.86 9.31
C GLN A 95 -10.00 -10.39 8.42
N GLY A 96 -9.30 -9.55 7.66
CA GLY A 96 -8.40 -9.99 6.59
C GLY A 96 -9.16 -10.73 5.48
N VAL A 97 -10.40 -10.30 5.21
CA VAL A 97 -11.33 -10.98 4.29
C VAL A 97 -11.87 -9.98 3.29
N ALA A 98 -11.75 -10.28 1.99
CA ALA A 98 -12.42 -9.55 0.93
C ALA A 98 -13.46 -10.43 0.25
N ILE A 99 -14.71 -9.98 0.18
CA ILE A 99 -15.82 -10.68 -0.48
C ILE A 99 -16.27 -9.87 -1.67
N PHE A 100 -16.46 -10.51 -2.83
CA PHE A 100 -16.89 -9.83 -4.04
C PHE A 100 -18.07 -10.49 -4.75
N ILE A 101 -18.79 -9.67 -5.52
CA ILE A 101 -19.71 -10.10 -6.57
C ILE A 101 -19.47 -9.27 -7.83
N SER A 102 -19.44 -9.93 -8.99
CA SER A 102 -19.08 -9.32 -10.27
C SER A 102 -19.99 -9.80 -11.41
N GLY A 103 -20.14 -8.94 -12.43
CA GLY A 103 -20.86 -9.23 -13.67
C GLY A 103 -20.68 -8.10 -14.69
N ASP A 104 -21.58 -8.02 -15.68
CA ASP A 104 -21.55 -6.97 -16.72
C ASP A 104 -21.61 -5.53 -16.15
N PHE A 105 -22.07 -5.38 -14.90
CA PHE A 105 -22.16 -4.11 -14.20
C PHE A 105 -20.85 -3.69 -13.53
N GLY A 106 -19.80 -4.51 -13.54
CA GLY A 106 -18.59 -4.31 -12.74
C GLY A 106 -18.53 -5.20 -11.52
N THR A 107 -17.73 -4.81 -10.54
CA THR A 107 -17.46 -5.57 -9.33
C THR A 107 -17.82 -4.75 -8.10
N LEU A 108 -18.45 -5.38 -7.12
CA LEU A 108 -18.63 -4.84 -5.77
C LEU A 108 -17.85 -5.74 -4.81
N THR A 109 -16.89 -5.16 -4.11
CA THR A 109 -16.03 -5.82 -3.11
C THR A 109 -16.26 -5.17 -1.75
N MET A 110 -16.27 -5.99 -0.69
CA MET A 110 -16.41 -5.55 0.70
C MET A 110 -15.41 -6.28 1.59
N GLY A 111 -14.81 -5.56 2.52
CA GLY A 111 -13.94 -6.12 3.54
C GLY A 111 -12.55 -5.49 3.46
N ASP A 112 -11.54 -6.33 3.56
CA ASP A 112 -10.14 -5.94 3.44
C ASP A 112 -9.78 -5.70 1.97
N THR A 113 -9.94 -4.47 1.51
CA THR A 113 -9.69 -4.07 0.13
C THR A 113 -9.40 -2.58 0.08
N ASP A 114 -8.61 -2.16 -0.89
CA ASP A 114 -8.25 -0.75 -1.02
C ASP A 114 -9.42 0.17 -1.37
N GLY A 115 -9.27 1.45 -1.02
CA GLY A 115 -10.14 2.54 -1.44
C GLY A 115 -10.11 2.80 -2.95
N ALA A 116 -11.03 3.64 -3.44
CA ALA A 116 -11.14 3.95 -4.86
C ALA A 116 -9.97 4.80 -5.39
N VAL A 117 -9.31 5.60 -4.55
CA VAL A 117 -8.12 6.37 -4.96
C VAL A 117 -6.93 5.42 -5.11
N ASP A 118 -6.66 4.60 -4.09
CA ASP A 118 -5.57 3.62 -4.16
C ASP A 118 -5.75 2.64 -5.32
N PHE A 119 -6.98 2.16 -5.57
CA PHE A 119 -7.27 1.25 -6.68
C PHE A 119 -6.92 1.79 -8.08
N VAL A 120 -7.11 3.09 -8.34
CA VAL A 120 -6.89 3.66 -9.68
C VAL A 120 -5.52 4.31 -9.86
N LEU A 121 -4.75 4.44 -8.79
CA LEU A 121 -3.42 5.04 -8.82
C LEU A 121 -2.37 3.95 -8.75
N THR A 122 -1.40 4.01 -9.66
CA THR A 122 -0.21 3.18 -9.55
C THR A 122 0.74 3.87 -8.57
N ASP A 123 0.98 3.23 -7.42
CA ASP A 123 1.98 3.66 -6.45
C ASP A 123 3.40 3.69 -7.09
N MET A 124 4.17 4.72 -6.74
CA MET A 124 5.60 4.84 -7.08
C MET A 124 6.40 3.58 -6.71
N GLY A 125 6.09 2.94 -5.58
CA GLY A 125 6.81 1.78 -5.05
C GLY A 125 6.63 0.53 -5.90
N ASN A 126 5.66 0.53 -6.81
CA ASN A 126 5.24 -0.66 -7.56
C ASN A 126 5.77 -0.71 -8.99
N ALA A 127 6.35 0.38 -9.49
CA ALA A 127 6.88 0.45 -10.84
C ALA A 127 8.15 -0.41 -11.02
N GLY A 128 7.97 -1.67 -11.42
CA GLY A 128 9.07 -2.60 -11.70
C GLY A 128 9.90 -2.95 -10.47
N ASN A 129 9.30 -2.92 -9.28
CA ASN A 129 9.96 -3.23 -8.02
C ASN A 129 10.11 -4.75 -7.82
N PRO A 130 11.32 -5.29 -7.60
CA PRO A 130 11.51 -6.69 -7.20
C PRO A 130 11.07 -7.03 -5.77
N GLY A 131 10.86 -6.04 -4.91
CA GLY A 131 10.61 -6.25 -3.49
C GLY A 131 11.89 -6.44 -2.67
N SER A 132 11.73 -6.49 -1.35
CA SER A 132 12.69 -7.05 -0.41
C SER A 132 11.98 -7.90 0.65
N ILE A 133 12.73 -8.61 1.49
CA ILE A 133 12.12 -9.55 2.44
C ILE A 133 11.46 -8.87 3.66
N ASN A 134 11.49 -7.55 3.74
CA ASN A 134 10.90 -6.78 4.84
C ASN A 134 10.36 -5.45 4.34
N ASP A 135 10.20 -5.32 3.02
CA ASP A 135 9.76 -4.11 2.34
C ASP A 135 10.62 -2.87 2.67
N ALA A 136 11.91 -3.02 2.96
CA ALA A 136 12.79 -1.90 3.32
C ALA A 136 12.75 -0.75 2.31
N GLU A 137 12.61 -1.06 1.02
CA GLU A 137 12.52 -0.06 -0.03
C GLU A 137 11.18 0.69 -0.10
N THR A 138 10.16 0.28 0.63
CA THR A 138 8.86 0.96 0.72
C THR A 138 8.45 1.26 2.18
N ALA A 139 9.23 0.85 3.17
CA ALA A 139 8.99 1.12 4.59
C ALA A 139 9.49 2.52 5.04
N HIS A 140 10.13 3.28 4.16
CA HIS A 140 10.65 4.59 4.51
C HIS A 140 9.52 5.62 4.74
N LEU A 141 9.74 6.60 5.63
CA LEU A 141 8.69 7.54 6.07
C LEU A 141 8.19 8.48 4.98
N GLY A 142 8.97 8.70 3.92
CA GLY A 142 8.51 9.44 2.73
C GLY A 142 7.49 8.68 1.87
N TYR A 143 7.30 7.38 2.09
CA TYR A 143 6.47 6.52 1.27
C TYR A 143 4.98 6.79 1.53
N LEU A 144 4.16 6.69 0.49
CA LEU A 144 2.71 6.78 0.57
C LEU A 144 2.12 5.54 -0.11
N GLY A 145 1.84 4.51 0.70
CA GLY A 145 1.32 3.22 0.24
C GLY A 145 -0.18 3.02 0.41
N SER A 146 -0.87 3.93 1.09
CA SER A 146 -2.33 3.96 1.21
C SER A 146 -2.78 5.38 1.50
N TRP A 147 -3.95 5.80 1.02
CA TRP A 147 -4.37 7.20 1.13
C TRP A 147 -5.03 7.48 2.49
N LEU A 148 -6.35 7.66 2.53
CA LEU A 148 -7.09 7.89 3.78
C LEU A 148 -7.96 6.68 4.13
N ASP A 149 -7.92 5.63 3.31
CA ASP A 149 -8.65 4.38 3.53
C ASP A 149 -7.88 3.57 4.57
N GLY A 150 -8.64 2.90 5.44
CA GLY A 150 -8.11 2.33 6.67
C GLY A 150 -8.08 3.30 7.85
N SER A 151 -8.51 4.56 7.69
CA SER A 151 -8.66 5.51 8.83
C SER A 151 -9.78 5.10 9.79
N GLY A 152 -10.72 4.27 9.34
CA GLY A 152 -11.75 3.64 10.16
C GLY A 152 -11.28 2.31 10.71
N ASP A 153 -12.02 1.24 10.41
CA ASP A 153 -11.67 -0.12 10.77
C ASP A 153 -11.06 -0.93 9.61
N ASN A 154 -10.74 -0.26 8.50
CA ASN A 154 -10.26 -0.84 7.25
C ASN A 154 -11.25 -1.82 6.61
N GLN A 155 -12.55 -1.71 6.93
CA GLN A 155 -13.61 -2.42 6.22
C GLN A 155 -14.18 -1.54 5.11
N VAL A 156 -13.61 -1.70 3.91
CA VAL A 156 -13.94 -0.88 2.75
C VAL A 156 -15.00 -1.58 1.90
N VAL A 157 -15.96 -0.82 1.38
CA VAL A 157 -16.83 -1.24 0.28
C VAL A 157 -16.40 -0.49 -0.97
N ARG A 158 -15.92 -1.20 -1.98
CA ARG A 158 -15.52 -0.64 -3.27
C ARG A 158 -16.38 -1.18 -4.40
N TYR A 159 -16.90 -0.28 -5.22
CA TYR A 159 -17.44 -0.60 -6.54
C TYR A 159 -16.48 -0.13 -7.62
N ASP A 160 -16.13 -1.03 -8.54
CA ASP A 160 -15.28 -0.72 -9.69
C ASP A 160 -15.90 -1.19 -11.01
N TYR A 161 -15.64 -0.44 -12.08
CA TYR A 161 -16.06 -0.78 -13.43
C TYR A 161 -15.02 -0.35 -14.44
N SER A 162 -14.63 -1.29 -15.30
CA SER A 162 -13.72 -1.04 -16.42
C SER A 162 -14.44 -1.19 -17.75
N PHE A 163 -14.25 -0.21 -18.64
CA PHE A 163 -14.74 -0.24 -20.01
C PHE A 163 -13.65 0.25 -20.96
N ASP A 164 -13.22 -0.64 -21.86
CA ASP A 164 -12.09 -0.40 -22.75
C ASP A 164 -10.84 -0.03 -21.93
N ALA A 165 -10.26 1.15 -22.19
CA ALA A 165 -9.12 1.69 -21.49
C ALA A 165 -9.48 2.45 -20.19
N PHE A 166 -10.76 2.64 -19.89
CA PHE A 166 -11.20 3.46 -18.76
C PHE A 166 -11.57 2.62 -17.55
N THR A 167 -11.10 3.05 -16.38
CA THR A 167 -11.46 2.47 -15.08
C THR A 167 -12.17 3.53 -14.24
N PHE A 168 -13.20 3.12 -13.53
CA PHE A 168 -13.94 3.93 -12.57
C PHE A 168 -14.06 3.18 -11.25
N ALA A 169 -13.87 3.87 -10.13
CA ALA A 169 -14.09 3.32 -8.80
C ALA A 169 -14.80 4.30 -7.86
N LEU A 170 -15.59 3.75 -6.95
CA LEU A 170 -16.17 4.43 -5.78
C LEU A 170 -15.92 3.58 -4.55
N SER A 171 -15.61 4.17 -3.42
CA SER A 171 -15.53 3.44 -2.16
C SER A 171 -16.10 4.22 -0.98
N VAL A 172 -16.51 3.48 0.05
CA VAL A 172 -16.90 3.99 1.35
C VAL A 172 -16.36 3.06 2.43
N GLU A 173 -15.91 3.63 3.53
CA GLU A 173 -15.51 2.96 4.77
C GLU A 173 -16.21 3.67 5.93
N GLN A 174 -16.70 2.89 6.90
CA GLN A 174 -17.32 3.45 8.10
C GLN A 174 -16.27 3.64 9.19
N MET A 175 -16.53 4.55 10.13
CA MET A 175 -15.64 4.77 11.28
C MET A 175 -16.32 4.34 12.58
N PRO A 176 -16.36 3.03 12.89
CA PRO A 176 -17.00 2.56 14.11
C PRO A 176 -16.19 2.96 15.35
N SER A 177 -16.86 3.53 16.35
CA SER A 177 -16.27 3.85 17.66
C SER A 177 -16.60 2.80 18.74
N GLY A 178 -17.52 1.89 18.44
CA GLY A 178 -17.94 0.84 19.36
C GLY A 178 -17.04 -0.40 19.36
N PRO A 179 -17.18 -1.28 20.37
CA PRO A 179 -16.36 -2.47 20.47
C PRO A 179 -16.57 -3.41 19.27
N ASN A 180 -15.51 -4.06 18.82
CA ASN A 180 -15.57 -5.06 17.74
C ASN A 180 -16.09 -4.49 16.40
N GLY A 181 -15.84 -3.22 16.08
CA GLY A 181 -16.29 -2.59 14.83
C GLY A 181 -17.78 -2.25 14.82
N THR A 182 -18.46 -2.25 15.98
CA THR A 182 -19.87 -1.84 16.01
C THR A 182 -20.00 -0.35 15.79
N VAL A 183 -20.74 0.04 14.75
CA VAL A 183 -21.19 1.42 14.53
C VAL A 183 -22.24 1.79 15.59
N LEU A 184 -21.98 2.83 16.37
CA LEU A 184 -22.87 3.38 17.40
C LEU A 184 -23.85 4.43 16.81
N GLU A 185 -24.87 4.84 17.56
CA GLU A 185 -25.91 5.77 17.07
C GLU A 185 -25.36 7.15 16.69
N ASP A 186 -24.23 7.55 17.29
CA ASP A 186 -23.57 8.83 17.06
C ASP A 186 -22.35 8.70 16.12
N ASP A 187 -22.12 7.52 15.51
CA ASP A 187 -21.07 7.32 14.49
C ASP A 187 -21.64 7.72 13.13
N ASP A 188 -21.47 8.99 12.76
CA ASP A 188 -21.80 9.50 11.42
C ASP A 188 -20.57 9.78 10.54
N ASP A 189 -19.36 9.62 11.08
CA ASP A 189 -18.09 9.74 10.39
C ASP A 189 -17.87 8.61 9.36
N LEU A 190 -17.33 8.99 8.19
CA LEU A 190 -17.01 8.05 7.12
C LEU A 190 -15.81 8.51 6.28
N THR A 191 -15.17 7.56 5.62
CA THR A 191 -14.27 7.81 4.50
C THR A 191 -14.97 7.45 3.20
N TRP A 192 -14.89 8.31 2.18
CA TRP A 192 -15.38 7.99 0.84
C TRP A 192 -14.44 8.47 -0.24
N ALA A 193 -14.43 7.76 -1.37
CA ALA A 193 -13.57 8.09 -2.49
C ALA A 193 -14.23 7.86 -3.85
N ILE A 194 -13.67 8.54 -4.85
CA ILE A 194 -13.95 8.37 -6.27
C ILE A 194 -12.63 8.39 -7.04
N GLY A 195 -12.49 7.45 -7.97
CA GLY A 195 -11.28 7.28 -8.78
C GLY A 195 -11.61 7.09 -10.26
N PHE A 196 -10.75 7.61 -11.12
CA PHE A 196 -10.77 7.36 -12.57
C PHE A 196 -9.37 7.02 -13.06
N GLY A 197 -9.26 5.93 -13.82
CA GLY A 197 -8.04 5.49 -14.49
C GLY A 197 -8.20 5.49 -16.01
N TYR A 198 -7.08 5.65 -16.73
CA TYR A 198 -7.00 5.48 -18.17
C TYR A 198 -5.68 4.83 -18.58
N ASP A 199 -5.75 3.65 -19.16
CA ASP A 199 -4.61 2.87 -19.64
C ASP A 199 -4.53 2.87 -21.16
N PHE A 200 -3.33 3.06 -21.72
CA PHE A 200 -3.16 3.03 -23.17
C PHE A 200 -1.84 2.39 -23.62
N ASP A 201 -1.92 1.68 -24.73
CA ASP A 201 -0.77 1.09 -25.39
C ASP A 201 -0.17 2.03 -26.45
N PHE A 202 1.15 2.00 -26.59
CA PHE A 202 1.86 2.66 -27.68
C PHE A 202 2.99 1.79 -28.23
N ALA A 203 3.64 2.23 -29.30
CA ALA A 203 4.77 1.51 -29.85
C ALA A 203 5.96 1.59 -28.88
N GLY A 204 6.25 0.50 -28.17
CA GLY A 204 7.36 0.39 -27.23
C GLY A 204 6.96 0.28 -25.76
N GLY A 205 5.67 0.18 -25.44
CA GLY A 205 5.19 0.00 -24.07
C GLY A 205 3.72 0.35 -23.87
N SER A 206 3.33 0.48 -22.60
CA SER A 206 2.03 0.94 -22.12
C SER A 206 2.21 2.06 -21.09
N ALA A 207 1.19 2.87 -20.89
CA ALA A 207 1.16 3.89 -19.84
C ALA A 207 -0.23 4.01 -19.23
N GLY A 208 -0.28 4.31 -17.94
CA GLY A 208 -1.48 4.61 -17.18
C GLY A 208 -1.49 6.06 -16.70
N VAL A 209 -2.68 6.63 -16.56
CA VAL A 209 -2.91 7.83 -15.75
C VAL A 209 -4.12 7.61 -14.86
N GLY A 210 -4.05 8.10 -13.63
CA GLY A 210 -5.15 8.02 -12.69
C GLY A 210 -5.36 9.36 -11.98
N ILE A 211 -6.61 9.62 -11.59
CA ILE A 211 -6.99 10.74 -10.72
C ILE A 211 -8.00 10.24 -9.69
N GLY A 212 -7.77 10.64 -8.45
CA GLY A 212 -8.59 10.27 -7.30
C GLY A 212 -8.96 11.47 -6.46
N TYR A 213 -10.15 11.41 -5.86
CA TYR A 213 -10.53 12.26 -4.74
C TYR A 213 -11.01 11.38 -3.60
N GLN A 214 -10.54 11.67 -2.40
CA GLN A 214 -10.94 11.00 -1.17
C GLN A 214 -11.22 12.02 -0.09
N TYR A 215 -12.19 11.72 0.76
CA TYR A 215 -12.49 12.52 1.94
C TYR A 215 -12.68 11.59 3.13
N SER A 216 -12.24 12.03 4.30
CA SER A 216 -12.32 11.32 5.56
C SER A 216 -12.67 12.30 6.68
N ASP A 217 -13.73 12.03 7.44
CA ASP A 217 -14.12 12.87 8.60
C ASP A 217 -13.07 12.81 9.74
N ASN A 218 -12.33 11.71 9.83
CA ASN A 218 -11.25 11.53 10.81
C ASN A 218 -10.04 10.83 10.17
N GLY A 219 -9.49 11.44 9.12
CA GLY A 219 -8.26 11.00 8.47
C GLY A 219 -7.04 11.26 9.34
N SER A 220 -6.07 10.33 9.31
CA SER A 220 -4.80 10.56 9.97
C SER A 220 -3.65 9.91 9.21
N ILE A 221 -2.55 10.65 9.06
CA ILE A 221 -1.26 10.13 8.62
C ILE A 221 -0.24 10.59 9.64
N SER A 222 0.48 9.64 10.21
CA SER A 222 1.56 9.93 11.14
C SER A 222 2.82 9.20 10.68
N VAL A 223 3.96 9.85 10.84
CA VAL A 223 5.26 9.26 10.55
C VAL A 223 6.00 9.05 11.86
N GLY A 224 6.71 7.94 11.99
CA GLY A 224 7.29 7.59 13.27
C GLY A 224 8.30 6.47 13.19
N GLY A 225 9.21 6.47 14.16
CA GLY A 225 10.20 5.41 14.36
C GLY A 225 10.17 4.98 15.82
N ASP A 226 10.47 3.71 16.07
CA ASP A 226 10.66 3.17 17.42
C ASP A 226 12.13 2.80 17.62
N ALA A 227 12.72 3.28 18.71
CA ALA A 227 14.10 2.98 19.12
C ALA A 227 14.16 2.90 20.65
N ASP A 228 14.70 1.81 21.21
CA ASP A 228 14.91 1.57 22.65
C ASP A 228 13.74 1.99 23.59
N ASP A 229 12.53 1.43 23.36
CA ASP A 229 11.28 1.75 24.09
C ASP A 229 10.78 3.21 23.91
N GLN A 230 11.29 3.94 22.91
CA GLN A 230 10.89 5.31 22.59
C GLN A 230 10.31 5.41 21.19
N THR A 231 8.99 5.57 21.13
CA THR A 231 8.26 5.83 19.89
C THR A 231 8.23 7.33 19.60
N ILE A 232 8.78 7.75 18.46
CA ILE A 232 8.41 9.02 17.84
C ILE A 232 7.20 8.76 16.97
N ASN A 233 6.16 9.57 17.16
CA ASN A 233 5.03 9.64 16.26
C ASN A 233 4.77 11.11 15.98
N VAL A 234 5.15 11.57 14.79
CA VAL A 234 4.89 12.91 14.27
C VAL A 234 3.63 12.82 13.42
N PRO A 235 2.47 13.29 13.91
CA PRO A 235 1.31 13.42 13.07
C PRO A 235 1.63 14.39 11.92
N VAL A 236 1.49 13.92 10.68
CA VAL A 236 1.64 14.73 9.47
C VAL A 236 0.31 15.42 9.15
N LEU A 237 -0.80 14.68 9.27
CA LEU A 237 -2.17 15.22 9.21
C LEU A 237 -3.07 14.44 10.18
N VAL A 238 -4.02 15.12 10.81
CA VAL A 238 -5.07 14.52 11.65
C VAL A 238 -6.32 15.40 11.59
N GLY A 239 -7.48 14.82 11.31
CA GLY A 239 -8.77 15.52 11.36
C GLY A 239 -9.66 15.21 10.16
N GLU A 240 -10.55 16.15 9.83
CA GLU A 240 -11.30 16.10 8.58
C GLU A 240 -10.36 16.44 7.42
N VAL A 241 -10.19 15.52 6.46
CA VAL A 241 -9.21 15.67 5.38
C VAL A 241 -9.78 15.29 4.03
N ALA A 242 -9.52 16.13 3.03
CA ALA A 242 -9.77 15.84 1.62
C ALA A 242 -8.46 15.66 0.85
N ALA A 243 -8.24 14.49 0.24
CA ALA A 243 -7.12 14.19 -0.62
C ALA A 243 -7.52 14.29 -2.11
N THR A 244 -6.78 15.07 -2.90
CA THR A 244 -6.82 15.03 -4.37
C THR A 244 -5.51 14.49 -4.90
N ALA A 245 -5.56 13.37 -5.60
CA ALA A 245 -4.40 12.63 -6.04
C ALA A 245 -4.38 12.43 -7.56
N ILE A 246 -3.19 12.51 -8.15
CA ILE A 246 -2.94 12.21 -9.57
C ILE A 246 -1.72 11.30 -9.68
N GLY A 247 -1.82 10.29 -10.54
CA GLY A 247 -0.75 9.34 -10.81
C GLY A 247 -0.54 9.14 -12.30
N ALA A 248 0.68 8.80 -12.67
CA ALA A 248 1.00 8.32 -14.00
C ALA A 248 2.11 7.27 -13.92
N ASP A 249 1.99 6.24 -14.77
CA ASP A 249 2.97 5.18 -14.87
C ASP A 249 3.28 4.85 -16.34
N VAL A 250 4.41 4.19 -16.54
CA VAL A 250 4.84 3.67 -17.84
C VAL A 250 5.55 2.34 -17.64
N SER A 251 5.24 1.38 -18.50
CA SER A 251 5.96 0.11 -18.66
C SER A 251 6.48 0.01 -20.08
N LEU A 252 7.80 -0.03 -20.25
CA LEU A 252 8.44 -0.08 -21.56
C LEU A 252 8.91 -1.49 -21.91
N ASP A 253 8.84 -1.83 -23.20
CA ASP A 253 9.26 -3.13 -23.74
C ASP A 253 10.74 -3.46 -23.50
N ASN A 254 11.56 -2.45 -23.18
CA ASN A 254 12.97 -2.63 -22.85
C ASN A 254 13.20 -3.03 -21.38
N GLY A 255 12.15 -3.18 -20.58
CA GLY A 255 12.21 -3.56 -19.17
C GLY A 255 12.31 -2.40 -18.18
N LEU A 256 12.15 -1.15 -18.64
CA LEU A 256 12.03 0.01 -17.76
C LEU A 256 10.56 0.24 -17.38
N ASP A 257 10.32 0.37 -16.09
CA ASP A 257 9.06 0.79 -15.51
C ASP A 257 9.28 2.07 -14.70
N ALA A 258 8.34 3.00 -14.71
CA ALA A 258 8.39 4.19 -13.85
C ALA A 258 6.99 4.66 -13.48
N ALA A 259 6.85 5.24 -12.28
CA ALA A 259 5.62 5.84 -11.81
C ALA A 259 5.91 7.15 -11.06
N LEU A 260 4.93 8.05 -11.09
CA LEU A 260 4.91 9.32 -10.35
C LEU A 260 3.51 9.49 -9.76
N THR A 261 3.45 9.86 -8.50
CA THR A 261 2.23 10.24 -7.79
C THR A 261 2.40 11.63 -7.19
N TYR A 262 1.31 12.39 -7.16
CA TYR A 262 1.20 13.63 -6.41
C TYR A 262 -0.15 13.65 -5.71
N THR A 263 -0.15 13.97 -4.43
CA THR A 263 -1.36 14.11 -3.63
C THR A 263 -1.33 15.44 -2.90
N TYR A 264 -2.46 16.16 -2.91
CA TYR A 264 -2.68 17.32 -2.05
C TYR A 264 -3.79 16.98 -1.05
N PHE A 265 -3.50 17.21 0.22
CA PHE A 265 -4.39 17.02 1.35
C PHE A 265 -4.80 18.40 1.89
N ASP A 266 -6.09 18.70 1.80
CA ASP A 266 -6.74 19.84 2.44
C ASP A 266 -7.22 19.38 3.82
N VAL A 267 -6.62 19.93 4.88
CA VAL A 267 -6.83 19.50 6.27
C VAL A 267 -7.63 20.56 7.01
N ASP A 268 -8.83 20.22 7.48
CA ASP A 268 -9.66 21.17 8.22
C ASP A 268 -9.03 21.52 9.57
N ASP A 269 -9.09 22.80 9.93
CA ASP A 269 -8.46 23.36 11.13
C ASP A 269 -6.94 23.00 11.31
N GLY A 270 -6.26 22.61 10.22
CA GLY A 270 -4.84 22.25 10.18
C GLY A 270 -4.08 22.89 9.01
N ASP A 271 -2.83 22.47 8.81
CA ASP A 271 -2.03 22.89 7.66
C ASP A 271 -2.24 21.91 6.49
N ASP A 272 -2.37 22.47 5.29
CA ASP A 272 -2.40 21.66 4.07
C ASP A 272 -1.10 20.88 3.91
N VAL A 273 -1.20 19.67 3.35
CA VAL A 273 -0.06 18.79 3.12
C VAL A 273 0.01 18.43 1.64
N ASP A 274 1.19 18.50 1.04
CA ASP A 274 1.47 17.90 -0.26
C ASP A 274 2.37 16.66 -0.12
N HIS A 275 2.12 15.68 -0.97
CA HIS A 275 2.96 14.51 -1.12
C HIS A 275 3.36 14.33 -2.58
N ILE A 276 4.63 14.04 -2.82
CA ILE A 276 5.14 13.59 -4.12
C ILE A 276 5.84 12.25 -3.96
N GLY A 277 5.57 11.35 -4.90
CA GLY A 277 6.22 10.06 -4.99
C GLY A 277 6.74 9.77 -6.39
N ILE A 278 7.96 9.29 -6.54
CA ILE A 278 8.54 8.85 -7.81
C ILE A 278 9.27 7.52 -7.65
N GLY A 279 9.06 6.60 -8.58
CA GLY A 279 9.74 5.31 -8.59
C GLY A 279 10.08 4.85 -9.99
N ALA A 280 11.17 4.09 -10.11
CA ALA A 280 11.57 3.47 -11.37
C ALA A 280 12.26 2.14 -11.15
N GLY A 281 11.85 1.15 -11.94
CA GLY A 281 12.38 -0.20 -11.96
C GLY A 281 13.00 -0.54 -13.31
N TYR A 282 14.03 -1.37 -13.31
CA TYR A 282 14.62 -1.91 -14.54
C TYR A 282 14.92 -3.39 -14.41
N SER A 283 14.36 -4.17 -15.33
CA SER A 283 14.54 -5.62 -15.39
C SER A 283 15.33 -6.05 -16.63
N PHE A 284 16.35 -6.90 -16.43
CA PHE A 284 17.16 -7.47 -17.51
C PHE A 284 17.63 -8.88 -17.15
N ASP A 285 17.42 -9.83 -18.06
CA ASP A 285 17.66 -11.25 -17.82
C ASP A 285 16.96 -11.74 -16.53
N ALA A 286 17.71 -12.22 -15.55
CA ALA A 286 17.20 -12.65 -14.24
C ALA A 286 17.33 -11.56 -13.16
N PHE A 287 17.83 -10.37 -13.51
CA PHE A 287 18.04 -9.27 -12.58
C PHE A 287 16.91 -8.25 -12.69
N SER A 288 16.60 -7.65 -11.56
CA SER A 288 15.72 -6.49 -11.44
C SER A 288 16.29 -5.55 -10.38
N VAL A 289 16.16 -4.25 -10.60
CA VAL A 289 16.53 -3.21 -9.65
C VAL A 289 15.44 -2.15 -9.63
N HIS A 290 15.24 -1.51 -8.50
CA HIS A 290 14.30 -0.42 -8.36
C HIS A 290 14.81 0.63 -7.39
N ALA A 291 14.39 1.87 -7.61
CA ALA A 291 14.56 2.96 -6.70
C ALA A 291 13.29 3.80 -6.65
N ASN A 292 12.90 4.24 -5.47
CA ASN A 292 11.82 5.20 -5.28
C ASN A 292 12.20 6.27 -4.26
N TYR A 293 11.48 7.38 -4.30
CA TYR A 293 11.60 8.52 -3.40
C TYR A 293 10.24 9.10 -3.14
N GLY A 294 9.94 9.40 -1.88
CA GLY A 294 8.73 10.11 -1.51
C GLY A 294 9.01 11.24 -0.54
N GLN A 295 8.15 12.25 -0.56
CA GLN A 295 8.24 13.38 0.36
C GLN A 295 6.85 13.93 0.68
N TRP A 296 6.61 14.13 1.98
CA TRP A 296 5.55 14.92 2.58
C TRP A 296 6.05 16.33 2.88
N ASN A 297 5.21 17.33 2.65
CA ASN A 297 5.50 18.72 2.93
C ASN A 297 4.26 19.43 3.46
N SER A 298 4.36 19.98 4.66
CA SER A 298 3.41 20.93 5.24
C SER A 298 4.14 22.24 5.58
N ASP A 299 3.45 23.21 6.20
CA ASP A 299 4.08 24.47 6.61
C ASP A 299 5.20 24.27 7.65
N ASP A 300 5.03 23.31 8.56
CA ASP A 300 5.94 23.07 9.69
C ASP A 300 6.76 21.76 9.57
N VAL A 301 6.35 20.80 8.74
CA VAL A 301 6.93 19.45 8.71
C VAL A 301 7.33 19.04 7.29
N THR A 302 8.56 18.58 7.12
CA THR A 302 9.03 17.88 5.92
C THR A 302 9.46 16.48 6.29
N VAL A 303 8.91 15.49 5.60
CA VAL A 303 9.30 14.08 5.79
C VAL A 303 9.64 13.52 4.43
N SER A 304 10.83 12.96 4.28
CA SER A 304 11.26 12.39 3.01
C SER A 304 11.90 11.02 3.22
N GLY A 305 12.05 10.29 2.14
CA GLY A 305 12.77 9.04 2.15
C GLY A 305 12.98 8.48 0.76
N PHE A 306 13.92 7.55 0.66
CA PHE A 306 14.13 6.79 -0.56
C PHE A 306 14.31 5.31 -0.25
N GLY A 307 13.91 4.50 -1.21
CA GLY A 307 14.06 3.05 -1.18
C GLY A 307 14.87 2.54 -2.36
N LEU A 308 15.62 1.47 -2.14
CA LEU A 308 16.36 0.73 -3.15
C LEU A 308 16.11 -0.76 -2.99
N SER A 309 15.83 -1.44 -4.10
CA SER A 309 15.74 -2.89 -4.11
C SER A 309 16.46 -3.52 -5.29
N ALA A 310 16.92 -4.75 -5.09
CA ALA A 310 17.54 -5.56 -6.12
C ALA A 310 17.13 -7.03 -5.99
N GLY A 311 16.70 -7.61 -7.10
CA GLY A 311 16.26 -8.99 -7.19
C GLY A 311 17.11 -9.82 -8.15
N TYR A 312 17.22 -11.12 -7.84
CA TYR A 312 17.68 -12.13 -8.78
C TYR A 312 16.72 -13.33 -8.79
N ASP A 313 16.07 -13.56 -9.93
CA ASP A 313 15.16 -14.69 -10.16
C ASP A 313 15.95 -16.01 -10.28
N LEU A 314 15.80 -16.89 -9.29
CA LEU A 314 16.40 -18.23 -9.28
C LEU A 314 15.57 -19.23 -10.10
N GLY A 315 14.38 -18.81 -10.54
CA GLY A 315 13.38 -19.61 -11.23
C GLY A 315 12.51 -20.42 -10.27
N GLY A 316 11.38 -20.92 -10.79
CA GLY A 316 10.51 -21.83 -10.04
C GLY A 316 9.83 -21.21 -8.82
N GLY A 317 9.74 -19.88 -8.75
CA GLY A 317 9.13 -19.15 -7.63
C GLY A 317 10.12 -18.75 -6.53
N ALA A 318 11.43 -18.98 -6.70
CA ALA A 318 12.45 -18.55 -5.74
C ALA A 318 13.21 -17.32 -6.25
N SER A 319 13.48 -16.36 -5.35
CA SER A 319 14.24 -15.15 -5.64
C SER A 319 15.24 -14.84 -4.53
N LEU A 320 16.38 -14.24 -4.87
CA LEU A 320 17.25 -13.54 -3.92
C LEU A 320 16.90 -12.06 -3.96
N LEU A 321 16.62 -11.47 -2.81
CA LEU A 321 16.19 -10.08 -2.67
C LEU A 321 17.11 -9.31 -1.73
N PHE A 322 17.37 -8.05 -2.07
CA PHE A 322 18.01 -7.06 -1.23
C PHE A 322 17.14 -5.80 -1.20
N GLY A 323 16.96 -5.22 -0.02
CA GLY A 323 16.26 -3.96 0.19
C GLY A 323 17.07 -3.01 1.08
N TYR A 324 16.86 -1.72 0.86
CA TYR A 324 17.36 -0.65 1.73
C TYR A 324 16.38 0.53 1.70
N GLY A 325 16.04 1.04 2.86
CA GLY A 325 15.26 2.25 3.05
C GLY A 325 16.06 3.29 3.83
N ASN A 326 15.80 4.55 3.51
CA ASN A 326 16.27 5.69 4.30
C ASN A 326 15.12 6.69 4.45
N SER A 327 14.97 7.21 5.65
CA SER A 327 13.99 8.23 6.01
C SER A 327 14.67 9.41 6.66
N ASP A 328 14.12 10.60 6.43
CA ASP A 328 14.55 11.86 7.02
C ASP A 328 13.31 12.67 7.43
N VAL A 329 13.29 13.17 8.66
CA VAL A 329 12.21 13.98 9.22
C VAL A 329 12.81 15.29 9.72
N ASP A 330 12.30 16.42 9.22
CA ASP A 330 12.67 17.76 9.64
C ASP A 330 11.40 18.53 10.03
N VAL A 331 11.44 19.21 11.17
CA VAL A 331 10.32 20.02 11.69
C VAL A 331 10.81 21.44 11.95
N ASP A 332 10.31 22.40 11.17
CA ASP A 332 10.77 23.79 11.19
C ASP A 332 10.56 24.42 12.57
N GLY A 333 11.53 25.25 12.96
CA GLY A 333 11.53 25.93 14.26
C GLY A 333 11.68 25.02 15.48
N SER A 334 11.97 23.73 15.30
CA SER A 334 12.14 22.76 16.39
C SER A 334 13.54 22.09 16.38
N GLU A 335 13.84 21.31 17.42
CA GLU A 335 15.01 20.41 17.45
C GLU A 335 14.66 18.98 17.00
N VAL A 336 13.42 18.74 16.55
CA VAL A 336 12.98 17.41 16.09
C VAL A 336 13.66 17.10 14.76
N ASP A 337 14.42 16.00 14.75
CA ASP A 337 15.11 15.47 13.58
C ASP A 337 15.11 13.94 13.69
N ALA A 338 14.90 13.22 12.60
CA ALA A 338 15.04 11.76 12.60
C ALA A 338 15.61 11.26 11.28
N GLN A 339 16.64 10.42 11.38
CA GLN A 339 17.20 9.65 10.28
C GLN A 339 17.06 8.16 10.59
N ILE A 340 16.35 7.44 9.74
CA ILE A 340 16.09 6.01 9.92
C ILE A 340 16.58 5.27 8.68
N ASP A 341 17.42 4.28 8.88
CA ASP A 341 17.88 3.36 7.86
C ASP A 341 17.44 1.95 8.20
N ASP A 342 17.00 1.22 7.20
CA ASP A 342 16.74 -0.21 7.33
C ASP A 342 17.21 -0.94 6.08
N TYR A 343 17.52 -2.23 6.25
CA TYR A 343 18.01 -3.06 5.16
C TYR A 343 17.59 -4.50 5.35
N SER A 344 17.54 -5.21 4.23
CA SER A 344 17.37 -6.65 4.24
C SER A 344 18.10 -7.37 3.11
N LEU A 345 18.38 -8.65 3.35
CA LEU A 345 18.95 -9.56 2.38
C LEU A 345 18.45 -10.98 2.66
N GLY A 346 17.79 -11.59 1.68
CA GLY A 346 17.31 -12.95 1.84
C GLY A 346 16.68 -13.57 0.62
N LEU A 347 16.01 -14.69 0.84
CA LEU A 347 15.29 -15.44 -0.16
C LEU A 347 13.80 -15.27 0.06
N SER A 348 13.07 -15.11 -1.04
CA SER A 348 11.62 -15.15 -1.08
C SER A 348 11.15 -16.30 -1.98
N PHE A 349 10.06 -16.95 -1.59
CA PHE A 349 9.48 -18.12 -2.25
C PHE A 349 7.99 -17.88 -2.49
N SER A 350 7.52 -18.05 -3.71
CA SER A 350 6.11 -17.99 -4.10
C SER A 350 5.58 -19.38 -4.47
N PHE A 351 4.38 -19.71 -3.98
CA PHE A 351 3.73 -21.03 -4.13
C PHE A 351 2.41 -20.98 -4.88
#